data_AF-A0A349N8V9-F1
#
_entry.id   AF-A0A349N8V9-F1
#
_cell.length_a   1.000
_cell.length_b   1.000
_cell.length_c   1.000
_cell.angle_alpha   90.00
_cell.angle_beta   90.00
_cell.angle_gamma   90.00
#
_symmetry.space_group_name_H-M   'P 1'
#
loop_
_entity.id
_entity.type
_entity.pdbx_description
1 polymer ?
#
loop_
_entity_poly.entity_id
_entity_poly.type
_entity_poly.pdbx_seq_one_letter_code
_entity_poly.pdbx_strand_id
1 'polypeptide(L)'
;MSDKESTQVNNLVARAHNGDQAAFGKLVDLNHNRFFGQILRKVSNTEDARDVTQLAWIKAWKKIGTFHFESAFRAGSTESPHSQL
;
A
#
# COMPACT_ATOMS: atom_id res chain seq x y z
N MET A 1 -0.61 10.76 -15.66
CA MET A 1 0.04 9.57 -15.08
C MET A 1 1.05 9.10 -16.10
N SER A 2 2.30 9.50 -15.91
CA SER A 2 3.40 9.13 -16.81
C SER A 2 3.80 7.68 -16.51
N ASP A 3 4.22 6.89 -17.50
CA ASP A 3 4.54 5.46 -17.32
C ASP A 3 5.51 5.18 -16.16
N LYS A 4 6.42 6.13 -15.89
CA LYS A 4 7.36 6.09 -14.76
C LYS A 4 6.69 6.13 -13.38
N GLU A 5 5.59 6.87 -13.23
CA GLU A 5 4.84 6.95 -11.96
C GLU A 5 4.16 5.63 -11.63
N SER A 6 3.61 4.94 -12.64
CA SER A 6 2.98 3.62 -12.46
C SER A 6 4.01 2.57 -12.04
N THR A 7 5.20 2.56 -12.64
CA THR A 7 6.28 1.66 -12.23
C THR A 7 6.74 1.92 -10.79
N GLN A 8 6.84 3.19 -10.39
CA GLN A 8 7.22 3.57 -9.03
C GLN A 8 6.17 3.12 -8.00
N VAL A 9 4.88 3.33 -8.28
CA VAL A 9 3.79 2.88 -7.42
C VAL A 9 3.81 1.35 -7.27
N ASN A 10 3.99 0.62 -8.38
CA ASN A 10 4.06 -0.85 -8.35
C ASN A 10 5.24 -1.36 -7.49
N ASN A 11 6.40 -0.71 -7.58
CA ASN A 11 7.55 -1.06 -6.74
C ASN A 11 7.26 -0.82 -5.24
N LEU A 12 6.64 0.31 -4.91
CA LEU A 12 6.24 0.61 -3.54
C LEU A 12 5.22 -0.39 -3.00
N VAL A 13 4.27 -0.83 -3.84
CA VAL A 13 3.30 -1.88 -3.47
C VAL A 13 3.99 -3.21 -3.19
N ALA A 14 4.91 -3.64 -4.07
CA ALA A 14 5.65 -4.90 -3.88
C ALA A 14 6.48 -4.88 -2.59
N ARG A 15 7.13 -3.76 -2.27
CA ARG A 15 7.88 -3.60 -1.02
C ARG A 15 6.97 -3.59 0.20
N ALA A 16 5.87 -2.83 0.15
CA ALA A 16 4.91 -2.74 1.24
C ALA A 16 4.25 -4.10 1.54
N HIS A 17 4.01 -4.92 0.52
CA HIS A 17 3.54 -6.30 0.66
C HIS A 17 4.50 -7.16 1.51
N ASN A 18 5.80 -6.99 1.32
CA ASN A 18 6.85 -7.66 2.10
C ASN A 18 7.06 -7.05 3.51
N GLY A 19 6.20 -6.13 3.95
CA GLY A 19 6.29 -5.50 5.28
C GLY A 19 7.15 -4.23 5.34
N ASP A 20 7.55 -3.66 4.20
CA ASP A 20 8.26 -2.37 4.16
C ASP A 20 7.30 -1.21 4.50
N GLN A 21 7.36 -0.77 5.76
CA GLN A 21 6.55 0.34 6.25
C GLN A 21 6.85 1.67 5.54
N ALA A 22 8.10 1.92 5.15
CA ALA A 22 8.48 3.16 4.47
C ALA A 22 7.92 3.22 3.05
N ALA A 23 7.87 2.07 2.37
CA ALA A 23 7.21 1.96 1.08
C ALA A 23 5.70 2.20 1.19
N PHE A 24 5.06 1.66 2.22
CA PHE A 24 3.64 1.91 2.49
C PHE A 24 3.38 3.38 2.83
N GLY A 25 4.21 4.02 3.65
CA GLY A 25 4.11 5.45 3.97
C GLY A 25 4.09 6.31 2.70
N LYS A 26 4.99 6.02 1.75
CA LYS A 26 4.99 6.71 0.45
C LYS A 26 3.71 6.48 -0.36
N LEU A 27 3.13 5.29 -0.32
CA LEU A 27 1.83 5.01 -0.96
C LEU A 27 0.70 5.80 -0.30
N VAL A 28 0.73 5.92 1.03
CA VAL A 28 -0.21 6.74 1.79
C VAL A 28 -0.06 8.19 1.35
N ASP A 29 1.13 8.78 1.42
CA ASP A 29 1.37 10.19 1.08
C ASP A 29 0.90 10.55 -0.34
N LEU A 30 1.20 9.69 -1.32
CA LEU A 30 0.79 9.90 -2.72
C LEU A 30 -0.74 9.92 -2.90
N ASN A 31 -1.46 9.13 -2.10
CA ASN A 31 -2.90 8.92 -2.28
C ASN A 31 -3.76 9.63 -1.23
N HIS A 32 -3.16 10.10 -0.13
CA HIS A 32 -3.85 10.57 1.07
C HIS A 32 -4.79 11.73 0.74
N ASN A 33 -4.30 12.76 0.05
CA ASN A 33 -5.10 13.95 -0.25
C ASN A 33 -6.33 13.62 -1.11
N ARG A 34 -6.16 12.75 -2.11
CA ARG A 34 -7.26 12.33 -2.99
C ARG A 34 -8.26 11.44 -2.24
N PHE A 35 -7.79 10.57 -1.37
CA PHE A 35 -8.64 9.66 -0.61
C PHE A 35 -9.40 10.39 0.50
N PHE A 36 -8.72 11.25 1.26
CA PHE A 36 -9.29 12.13 2.26
C PHE A 36 -10.37 13.04 1.66
N GLY A 37 -10.11 13.67 0.51
CA GLY A 37 -11.11 14.52 -0.15
C GLY A 37 -12.38 13.76 -0.56
N GLN A 38 -12.27 12.49 -0.94
CA GLN A 38 -13.44 11.64 -1.24
C GLN A 38 -14.25 11.30 0.00
N ILE A 39 -13.58 11.01 1.12
CA ILE A 39 -14.23 10.75 2.40
C ILE A 39 -14.90 12.03 2.91
N LEU A 40 -14.19 13.16 2.88
CA LEU A 40 -14.72 14.45 3.33
C LEU A 40 -16.02 14.82 2.60
N ARG A 41 -16.10 14.58 1.29
CA ARG A 41 -17.33 14.80 0.50
C ARG A 41 -18.50 13.90 0.90
N LYS A 42 -18.24 12.75 1.52
CA LYS A 42 -19.27 11.80 1.97
C LYS A 42 -19.74 12.10 3.39
N VAL A 43 -18.82 12.43 4.29
CA VAL A 43 -19.13 12.61 5.72
C VAL A 43 -19.44 14.07 6.05
N SER A 44 -19.01 15.03 5.22
CA SER A 44 -19.19 16.48 5.40
C SER A 44 -18.72 17.02 6.76
N ASN A 45 -17.82 16.28 7.42
CA ASN A 45 -17.19 16.60 8.68
C ASN A 45 -15.70 16.25 8.58
N THR A 46 -14.84 17.23 8.84
CA THR A 46 -13.38 17.10 8.74
C THR A 46 -12.80 16.13 9.77
N GLU A 47 -13.31 16.14 11.01
CA GLU A 47 -12.80 15.28 12.08
C GLU A 47 -13.17 13.82 11.81
N ASP A 48 -14.44 13.55 11.49
CA ASP A 48 -14.88 12.20 11.11
C ASP A 48 -14.15 11.70 9.85
N ALA A 49 -13.91 12.59 8.87
CA ALA A 49 -13.16 12.22 7.68
C ALA A 49 -11.70 11.85 8.00
N ARG A 50 -11.07 12.51 8.98
CA ARG A 50 -9.71 12.18 9.43
C ARG A 50 -9.68 10.79 10.07
N ASP A 51 -10.61 10.52 10.98
CA ASP A 51 -10.71 9.23 11.67
C ASP A 51 -10.98 8.08 10.71
N VAL A 52 -11.94 8.26 9.79
CA VAL A 52 -12.27 7.25 8.78
C VAL A 52 -11.08 7.01 7.84
N THR A 53 -10.39 8.07 7.42
CA THR A 53 -9.20 7.96 6.55
C THR A 53 -8.09 7.19 7.23
N GLN A 54 -7.79 7.51 8.49
CA GLN A 54 -6.75 6.86 9.26
C GLN A 54 -7.07 5.38 9.51
N LEU A 55 -8.31 5.06 9.90
CA LEU A 55 -8.76 3.68 10.06
C LEU A 55 -8.70 2.88 8.76
N ALA A 56 -9.03 3.50 7.63
CA ALA A 56 -8.94 2.86 6.32
C ALA A 56 -7.49 2.52 5.97
N TRP A 57 -6.53 3.41 6.22
CA TRP A 57 -5.10 3.12 6.00
C TRP A 57 -4.57 2.03 6.94
N ILE A 58 -4.96 2.03 8.21
CA ILE A 58 -4.61 0.94 9.15
C ILE A 58 -5.16 -0.40 8.65
N LYS A 59 -6.41 -0.44 8.18
CA LYS A 59 -7.00 -1.65 7.60
C LYS A 59 -6.28 -2.06 6.31
N ALA A 60 -5.89 -1.10 5.47
CA ALA A 60 -5.13 -1.36 4.25
C ALA A 60 -3.75 -1.97 4.58
N TRP A 61 -3.02 -1.43 5.56
CA TRP A 61 -1.74 -1.99 6.01
C TRP A 61 -1.90 -3.42 6.54
N LYS A 62 -2.91 -3.67 7.39
CA LYS A 62 -3.17 -5.04 7.89
C LYS A 62 -3.49 -6.02 6.77
N LYS A 63 -4.11 -5.54 5.69
CA LYS A 63 -4.49 -6.36 4.55
C LYS A 63 -3.40 -6.49 3.49
N ILE A 64 -2.48 -5.53 3.36
CA ILE A 64 -1.53 -5.50 2.25
C ILE A 64 -0.59 -6.71 2.26
N GLY A 65 -0.17 -7.19 3.43
CA GLY A 65 0.64 -8.42 3.55
C GLY A 65 -0.17 -9.71 3.36
N THR A 66 -1.48 -9.69 3.65
CA THR A 66 -2.37 -10.85 3.42
C THR A 66 -2.98 -10.87 2.02
N PHE A 67 -2.86 -9.77 1.27
CA PHE A 67 -3.37 -9.64 -0.07
C PHE A 67 -2.42 -10.36 -1.01
N HIS A 68 -2.54 -11.68 -1.07
CA HIS A 68 -1.87 -12.46 -2.09
C HIS A 68 -2.45 -12.05 -3.45
N PHE A 69 -1.62 -11.37 -4.26
CA PHE A 69 -1.87 -11.19 -5.69
C PHE A 69 -1.67 -12.53 -6.40
N GLU A 70 -2.38 -13.57 -5.96
CA GLU A 70 -2.21 -14.97 -6.39
C GLU A 70 -2.74 -15.24 -7.79
N SER A 71 -2.78 -14.22 -8.65
CA SER A 71 -3.29 -14.36 -10.01
C SER A 71 -2.44 -13.67 -11.09
N ALA A 72 -1.24 -13.13 -10.80
CA ALA A 72 -0.38 -12.70 -11.93
C ALA A 72 1.14 -12.72 -11.76
N PHE A 73 1.73 -13.29 -10.69
CA PHE A 73 3.20 -13.30 -10.62
C PHE A 73 3.78 -14.66 -10.20
N ARG A 74 3.61 -15.64 -11.09
CA ARG A 74 4.43 -16.85 -11.11
C ARG A 74 5.75 -16.51 -11.81
N ALA A 75 6.73 -15.97 -11.09
CA ALA A 75 8.16 -16.08 -11.42
C ALA A 75 9.05 -15.26 -10.47
N GLY A 76 9.98 -15.94 -9.78
CA GLY A 76 11.30 -15.38 -9.49
C GLY A 76 11.50 -14.72 -8.12
N SER A 77 11.60 -15.53 -7.08
CA SER A 77 12.58 -15.28 -6.00
C SER A 77 13.06 -16.63 -5.51
N THR A 78 13.83 -17.27 -6.41
CA THR A 78 14.80 -18.29 -6.06
C THR A 78 15.89 -17.68 -5.19
N GLU A 79 16.42 -18.53 -4.30
CA GLU A 79 17.66 -18.37 -3.54
C GLU A 79 17.59 -17.61 -2.20
N SER A 80 17.41 -18.39 -1.13
CA SER A 80 18.09 -18.14 0.13
C SER A 80 18.99 -19.35 0.44
N PRO A 81 20.29 -19.18 0.72
CA PRO A 81 21.25 -20.29 0.77
C PRO A 81 21.02 -21.16 1.99
N HIS A 82 21.16 -22.46 1.76
CA HIS A 82 21.38 -23.49 2.76
C HIS A 82 22.39 -23.00 3.82
N SER A 83 21.91 -22.73 5.03
CA SER A 83 22.80 -22.60 6.18
C SER A 83 23.27 -24.00 6.55
N GLN A 84 24.49 -24.33 6.17
CA GLN A 84 25.23 -25.41 6.82
C GLN A 84 25.59 -24.96 8.22
N LEU A 85 25.25 -25.78 9.22
CA LEU A 85 26.10 -26.20 10.34
C LEU A 85 25.53 -27.51 10.89
#